data_AF-A0A7X2P5H2-F1
#
_entry.id   AF-A0A7X2P5H2-F1
#
_cell.length_a   1.000
_cell.length_b   1.000
_cell.length_c   1.000
_cell.angle_alpha   90.00
_cell.angle_beta   90.00
_cell.angle_gamma   90.00
#
_symmetry.space_group_name_H-M   'P 1'
#
loop_
_entity.id
_entity.type
_entity.pdbx_description
1 polymer ?
#
loop_
_entity_poly.entity_id
_entity_poly.type
_entity_poly.pdbx_seq_one_letter_code
_entity_poly.pdbx_strand_id
1 'polypeptide(L)' 'MDRVIIHSDANCFYASVEMLYHPEFAGKPLAVGGDPEARHGIVLTANYIAKKHGVKTGMCIQPLSAASRAAFPGQSGPY' A
#
# COMPACT_ATOMS: atom_id res chain seq x y z
N MET A 1 2.02 37.96 -19.16
CA MET A 1 1.30 37.00 -18.30
C MET A 1 2.29 35.95 -17.87
N ASP A 2 2.52 35.83 -16.57
CA ASP A 2 3.45 34.85 -16.02
C ASP A 2 2.83 33.45 -16.04
N ARG A 3 3.67 32.43 -16.25
CA ARG A 3 3.23 31.05 -16.39
C ARG A 3 2.91 30.47 -15.01
N VAL A 4 1.69 30.00 -14.82
CA VAL A 4 1.28 29.26 -13.61
C VAL A 4 1.43 27.76 -13.87
N ILE A 5 2.12 27.06 -12.96
CA ILE A 5 2.28 25.60 -13.00
C ILE A 5 1.57 25.01 -11.78
N ILE A 6 0.70 24.02 -12.01
CA ILE A 6 -0.03 23.31 -10.97
C ILE A 6 0.51 21.88 -10.89
N HIS A 7 0.83 21.45 -9.66
CA HIS A 7 1.17 20.08 -9.33
C HIS A 7 -0.01 19.42 -8.61
N SER A 8 -0.36 18.20 -9.00
CA SER A 8 -1.40 17.40 -8.37
C SER A 8 -0.85 16.00 -8.12
N ASP A 9 -0.93 15.55 -6.87
CA ASP A 9 -0.48 14.24 -6.42
C ASP A 9 -1.61 13.50 -5.68
N ALA A 10 -1.76 12.21 -5.98
CA ALA A 10 -2.80 11.37 -5.38
C ALA A 10 -2.24 10.58 -4.20
N ASN A 11 -2.70 10.94 -3.01
CA ASN A 11 -2.29 10.31 -1.76
C ASN A 11 -2.57 8.80 -1.74
N CYS A 12 -1.52 8.01 -1.53
CA CYS A 12 -1.58 6.55 -1.42
C CYS A 12 -2.38 5.88 -2.56
N PHE A 13 -2.23 6.37 -3.79
CA PHE A 13 -3.11 6.09 -4.93
C PHE A 13 -3.64 4.65 -5.02
N TYR A 14 -2.79 3.63 -5.18
CA TYR A 14 -3.28 2.25 -5.32
C TYR A 14 -4.04 1.74 -4.09
N ALA A 15 -3.64 2.08 -2.86
CA ALA A 15 -4.36 1.69 -1.66
C ALA A 15 -5.70 2.43 -1.55
N SER A 16 -5.77 3.68 -1.99
CA SER A 16 -7.01 4.44 -2.06
C SER A 16 -7.98 3.85 -3.09
N VAL A 17 -7.47 3.35 -4.22
CA VAL A 17 -8.26 2.63 -5.23
C VAL A 17 -8.76 1.29 -4.69
N GLU A 18 -7.89 0.50 -4.08
CA GLU A 18 -8.29 -0.78 -3.44
C GLU A 18 -9.34 -0.56 -2.36
N MET A 19 -9.18 0.43 -1.48
CA MET A 19 -10.19 0.74 -0.46
C MET A 19 -11.53 1.24 -1.02
N LEU A 20 -11.54 1.78 -2.25
CA LEU A 20 -12.77 2.18 -2.93
C LEU A 20 -13.52 0.96 -3.49
N TYR A 21 -12.81 0.01 -4.09
CA TYR A 21 -13.39 -1.22 -4.63
C TYR A 21 -13.69 -2.27 -3.55
N HIS A 22 -12.95 -2.24 -2.45
CA HIS A 22 -13.05 -3.14 -1.30
C HIS A 22 -13.28 -2.35 0.00
N PRO A 23 -14.51 -1.92 0.27
CA PRO A 23 -14.86 -1.16 1.47
C PRO A 23 -14.50 -1.87 2.78
N GLU A 24 -14.37 -3.19 2.77
CA GLU A 24 -13.94 -4.01 3.91
C GLU A 24 -12.48 -3.74 4.35
N PHE A 25 -11.67 -3.06 3.53
CA PHE A 25 -10.32 -2.63 3.87
C PHE A 25 -10.30 -1.25 4.54
N ALA A 26 -11.44 -0.54 4.53
CA ALA A 26 -11.57 0.74 5.21
C ALA A 26 -11.28 0.59 6.71
N GLY A 27 -10.43 1.48 7.23
CA GLY A 27 -10.04 1.48 8.65
C GLY A 27 -9.01 0.41 9.03
N LYS A 28 -8.55 -0.43 8.11
CA LYS A 28 -7.51 -1.45 8.36
C LYS A 28 -6.16 -1.02 7.79
N PRO A 29 -5.03 -1.47 8.35
CA PRO A 29 -3.74 -1.32 7.68
C PRO A 29 -3.78 -2.04 6.31
N LEU A 30 -3.44 -1.32 5.23
CA LEU A 30 -3.43 -1.85 3.87
C LEU A 30 -2.09 -1.54 3.20
N ALA A 31 -1.50 -2.54 2.55
CA ALA A 31 -0.34 -2.41 1.69
C ALA A 31 -0.62 -3.16 0.39
N VAL A 32 -0.34 -2.49 -0.74
CA VAL A 32 -0.38 -3.09 -2.07
C VAL A 32 1.06 -3.38 -2.45
N GLY A 33 1.34 -4.61 -2.85
CA GLY A 33 2.65 -5.07 -3.30
C GLY A 33 2.48 -5.99 -4.50
N GLY A 34 3.56 -6.26 -5.21
CA GLY A 34 3.56 -7.29 -6.27
C GLY A 34 3.68 -8.71 -5.70
N ASP A 35 3.67 -9.69 -6.61
CA ASP A 35 3.76 -11.13 -6.32
C ASP A 35 4.70 -11.50 -5.14
N PRO A 36 4.15 -12.07 -4.04
CA PRO A 36 4.93 -12.55 -2.89
C PRO A 36 5.88 -13.72 -3.21
N GLU A 37 5.56 -14.54 -4.22
CA GLU A 37 6.38 -15.68 -4.65
C GLU A 37 7.54 -15.24 -5.55
N ALA A 38 7.40 -14.09 -6.21
CA ALA A 38 8.53 -13.37 -6.77
C ALA A 38 9.40 -12.86 -5.61
N ARG A 39 10.55 -13.51 -5.38
CA ARG A 39 11.52 -13.28 -4.29
C ARG A 39 12.02 -11.83 -4.10
N HIS A 40 11.54 -10.86 -4.88
CA HIS A 40 11.86 -9.44 -4.82
C HIS A 40 10.63 -8.53 -4.73
N GLY A 41 9.45 -9.05 -4.34
CA GLY A 41 8.25 -8.23 -4.18
C GLY A 41 8.47 -7.06 -3.22
N ILE A 42 8.12 -5.85 -3.65
CA ILE A 42 8.16 -4.62 -2.85
C ILE A 42 6.76 -4.10 -2.57
N VAL A 43 6.61 -3.34 -1.48
CA VAL A 43 5.41 -2.56 -1.20
C VAL A 43 5.33 -1.41 -2.21
N LEU A 44 4.37 -1.50 -3.13
CA LEU A 44 4.07 -0.47 -4.14
C LEU A 44 3.42 0.75 -3.49
N THR A 45 2.49 0.52 -2.56
CA THR A 45 1.93 1.60 -1.75
C THR A 45 1.38 1.06 -0.44
N ALA A 46 1.22 1.94 0.53
CA ALA A 46 0.62 1.62 1.81
C ALA A 46 -0.31 2.76 2.23
N ASN A 47 -1.46 2.41 2.81
CA ASN A 47 -2.37 3.42 3.35
C ASN A 47 -1.77 4.06 4.61
N TYR A 48 -2.35 5.19 5.03
CA TYR A 48 -1.85 5.93 6.18
C TYR A 48 -1.83 5.11 7.48
N ILE A 49 -2.74 4.15 7.63
CA ILE A 49 -2.82 3.30 8.81
C ILE A 49 -1.61 2.36 8.85
N ALA A 50 -1.29 1.70 7.74
CA ALA A 50 -0.09 0.87 7.60
C ALA A 50 1.21 1.68 7.76
N LYS A 51 1.25 2.91 7.22
CA LYS A 51 2.40 3.82 7.40
C LYS A 51 2.65 4.16 8.87
N LYS A 52 1.59 4.38 9.67
CA LYS A 52 1.71 4.58 11.12
C LYS A 52 2.30 3.37 11.85
N HIS A 53 2.17 2.17 11.26
CA HIS A 53 2.71 0.93 11.80
C HIS A 53 4.13 0.62 11.28
N GLY A 54 4.76 1.56 10.56
CA GLY A 54 6.13 1.44 10.07
C GLY A 54 6.28 0.88 8.66
N VAL A 55 5.17 0.59 7.96
CA VAL A 55 5.22 0.15 6.55
C VAL A 55 5.57 1.32 5.65
N LYS A 56 6.59 1.16 4.82
CA LYS A 56 7.04 2.18 3.85
C LYS A 56 7.01 1.62 2.45
N THR A 57 6.68 2.49 1.49
CA THR A 57 6.82 2.17 0.06
C THR A 57 8.27 1.79 -0.24
N GLY A 58 8.45 0.75 -1.06
CA GLY A 58 9.77 0.20 -1.41
C GLY A 58 10.36 -0.76 -0.38
N MET A 59 9.68 -1.03 0.75
CA MET A 59 10.08 -2.15 1.61
C MET A 59 9.85 -3.47 0.89
N CYS A 60 10.78 -4.41 1.01
CA CYS A 60 10.54 -5.78 0.60
C CYS A 60 9.32 -6.33 1.34
N ILE A 61 8.58 -7.23 0.71
CA ILE A 61 7.43 -7.92 1.32
C ILE A 61 7.92 -8.99 2.32
N GLN A 62 9.13 -9.54 2.11
CA GLN A 62 9.67 -10.64 2.92
C GLN A 62 10.13 -10.31 4.36
N PRO A 63 10.60 -9.10 4.74
CA PRO A 63 10.93 -8.77 6.12
C PRO A 63 9.80 -8.02 6.86
N LEU A 64 8.53 -8.10 6.42
CA LEU A 64 7.42 -7.67 7.28
C LEU A 64 7.34 -8.63 8.47
N SER A 65 7.74 -8.14 9.65
CA SER A 65 7.72 -8.88 10.92
C SER A 65 6.36 -9.54 11.16
N ALA A 66 6.28 -10.61 11.95
CA ALA A 66 5.03 -11.34 12.21
C ALA A 66 3.85 -10.43 12.66
N ALA A 67 4.14 -9.30 13.33
CA ALA A 67 3.16 -8.27 13.68
C ALA A 67 2.50 -7.60 12.46
N SER A 68 3.24 -7.47 11.37
CA SER A 68 2.76 -6.96 10.09
C SER A 68 1.92 -8.00 9.34
N ARG A 69 2.27 -9.30 9.42
CA ARG A 69 1.47 -10.39 8.82
C ARG A 69 0.07 -10.49 9.44
N ALA A 70 -0.07 -10.19 10.74
CA ALA A 70 -1.36 -10.16 11.43
C ALA A 70 -2.28 -9.02 10.94
N ALA A 71 -1.73 -7.94 10.39
CA ALA A 71 -2.49 -6.85 9.78
C ALA A 71 -2.89 -7.13 8.32
N PHE A 72 -2.29 -8.15 7.69
CA PHE A 72 -2.53 -8.51 6.29
C PHE A 72 -2.94 -9.99 6.14
N PRO A 73 -4.08 -10.43 6.70
CA PRO A 73 -4.61 -11.75 6.39
C PRO A 73 -5.23 -11.72 4.98
N GLY A 74 -4.47 -12.19 3.98
CA GLY A 74 -5.05 -12.78 2.77
C GLY A 74 -5.66 -11.84 1.71
N GLN A 75 -4.98 -10.75 1.34
CA GLN A 75 -5.34 -9.99 0.13
C GLN A 75 -4.28 -10.14 -0.94
N SER A 76 -4.19 -11.35 -1.48
CA SER A 76 -3.76 -11.54 -2.85
C SER A 76 -4.91 -11.05 -3.75
N GLY A 77 -4.93 -9.75 -4.03
CA GLY A 77 -5.53 -9.28 -5.28
C GLY A 77 -4.77 -9.89 -6.46
N PRO A 78 -5.31 -9.89 -7.68
CA PRO A 78 -4.71 -10.57 -8.84
C PRO A 78 -3.41 -9.93 -9.38
N TYR A 79 -2.61 -9.27 -8.52
CA TYR A 79 -1.40 -8.51 -8.85
C TYR A 79 -0.21 -8.90 -7.97
#